data_AF-S4RAN1-F1
#
_entry.id   AF-S4RAN1-F1
#
_cell.length_a   1.000
_cell.length_b   1.000
_cell.length_c   1.000
_cell.angle_alpha   90.00
_cell.angle_beta   90.00
_cell.angle_gamma   90.00
#
_symmetry.space_group_name_H-M   'P 1'
#
loop_
_entity.id
_entity.type
_entity.pdbx_description
1 polymer ?
#
loop_
_entity_poly.entity_id
_entity_poly.type
_entity_poly.pdbx_seq_one_letter_code
_entity_poly.pdbx_strand_id
1 'polypeptide(L)'
;QLSFDAVSSIHARMDDDEDGTIDTRESDGFLREDMEYSDPATQHRRFHGGDQTITLKEMWAAWLASDVYNWTVQDVALWLETMVELPQYLENFLENNIDGPSLPRLAITNHTFMTTILKIPERSHRHKLQLKALDVVLFGAPLSAQRSRVKDVALAVAVVAAVTGCWLALVQRRRALEHVARVTSELDSLQKAEQSLLDMQARLLKAQEEQRQAEEEKQNLEMRLHQEATKRAQECSAQPADEHELRGQGEWSLGEWAVDERAVGEWVAGERVEYEPSVLQAWLQLTHEMEVVHHATARSHAERQLSVARD
;
A
#
# COMPACT_ATOMS: atom_id res chain seq x y z
N GLN A 1 43.17 36.41 21.90
CA GLN A 1 44.58 36.21 22.29
C GLN A 1 44.71 34.97 23.16
N LEU A 2 44.06 34.91 24.33
CA LEU A 2 44.10 33.74 25.23
C LEU A 2 43.77 32.38 24.59
N SER A 3 42.81 32.31 23.65
CA SER A 3 42.49 31.04 22.96
C SER A 3 43.54 30.64 21.93
N PHE A 4 44.22 31.60 21.31
CA PHE A 4 45.32 31.32 20.38
C PHE A 4 46.55 30.84 21.15
N ASP A 5 46.90 31.53 22.25
CA ASP A 5 47.97 31.10 23.14
C ASP A 5 47.70 29.70 23.68
N ALA A 6 46.43 29.38 23.88
CA ALA A 6 46.03 28.05 24.26
C ALA A 6 46.28 27.01 23.16
N VAL A 7 45.77 27.22 21.94
CA VAL A 7 46.04 26.32 20.81
C VAL A 7 47.55 26.19 20.56
N SER A 8 48.32 27.28 20.70
CA SER A 8 49.78 27.26 20.60
C SER A 8 50.45 26.40 21.66
N SER A 9 49.96 26.44 22.90
CA SER A 9 50.48 25.58 23.97
C SER A 9 50.09 24.12 23.78
N ILE A 10 48.96 23.83 23.13
CA ILE A 10 48.58 22.46 22.77
C ILE A 10 49.50 21.96 21.65
N HIS A 11 49.71 22.77 20.61
CA HIS A 11 50.64 22.45 19.51
C HIS A 11 52.04 22.15 20.04
N ALA A 12 52.60 23.03 20.88
CA ALA A 12 53.93 22.86 21.46
C ALA A 12 54.06 21.66 22.42
N ARG A 13 52.94 21.04 22.83
CA ARG A 13 52.95 19.78 23.59
C ARG A 13 52.87 18.55 22.68
N MET A 14 52.42 18.73 21.44
CA MET A 14 52.32 17.66 20.45
C MET A 14 53.56 17.61 19.56
N ASP A 15 54.17 18.76 19.28
CA ASP A 15 55.41 18.96 18.52
C ASP A 15 56.61 18.67 19.46
N ASP A 16 57.07 17.41 19.46
CA ASP A 16 58.05 16.88 20.42
C ASP A 16 59.49 17.27 20.04
N ASP A 17 59.76 17.46 18.75
CA ASP A 17 61.07 17.86 18.24
C ASP A 17 61.23 19.39 18.04
N GLU A 18 60.16 20.15 18.31
CA GLU A 18 60.07 21.61 18.22
C GLU A 18 60.39 22.14 16.81
N ASP A 19 60.12 21.35 15.75
CA ASP A 19 60.37 21.75 14.36
C ASP A 19 59.31 22.73 13.80
N GLY A 20 58.21 22.93 14.55
CA GLY A 20 57.12 23.82 14.22
C GLY A 20 55.98 23.16 13.43
N THR A 21 56.03 21.84 13.25
CA THR A 21 55.02 21.02 12.58
C THR A 21 54.76 19.73 13.33
N ILE A 22 53.51 19.30 13.42
CA ILE A 22 53.16 18.05 14.08
C ILE A 22 53.08 16.94 13.03
N ASP A 23 53.92 15.93 13.15
CA ASP A 23 53.91 14.78 12.24
C ASP A 23 52.94 13.66 12.66
N THR A 24 52.84 12.64 11.80
CA THR A 24 51.98 11.48 12.08
C THR A 24 52.42 10.63 13.27
N ARG A 25 53.71 10.59 13.59
CA ARG A 25 54.27 9.79 14.69
C ARG A 25 54.07 10.50 16.03
N GLU A 26 54.33 11.79 16.07
CA GLU A 26 54.14 12.65 17.22
C GLU A 26 52.68 12.68 17.65
N SER A 27 51.77 12.92 16.69
CA SER A 27 50.34 12.86 16.96
C SER A 27 49.85 11.47 17.40
N ASP A 28 50.41 10.36 16.88
CA ASP A 28 50.07 9.00 17.36
C ASP A 28 50.58 8.76 18.79
N GLY A 29 51.80 9.21 19.11
CA GLY A 29 52.37 9.18 20.46
C GLY A 29 51.50 9.95 21.44
N PHE A 30 51.17 11.20 21.11
CA PHE A 30 50.30 12.05 21.91
C PHE A 30 48.93 11.41 22.16
N LEU A 31 48.33 10.79 21.14
CA LEU A 31 47.01 10.17 21.29
C LEU A 31 47.01 8.95 22.22
N ARG A 32 48.09 8.16 22.22
CA ARG A 32 48.21 6.97 23.06
C ARG A 32 48.64 7.30 24.48
N GLU A 33 49.59 8.21 24.62
CA GLU A 33 50.26 8.51 25.89
C GLU A 33 49.50 9.56 26.70
N ASP A 34 49.16 10.69 26.08
CA ASP A 34 48.53 11.83 26.77
C ASP A 34 47.00 11.77 26.77
N MET A 35 46.40 11.22 25.70
CA MET A 35 44.94 11.10 25.57
C MET A 35 44.39 9.71 25.92
N GLU A 36 45.27 8.74 26.23
CA GLU A 36 44.93 7.36 26.61
C GLU A 36 44.02 6.62 25.60
N TYR A 37 44.09 6.93 24.30
CA TYR A 37 43.34 6.17 23.29
C TYR A 37 43.96 4.80 23.03
N SER A 38 43.13 3.75 23.13
CA SER A 38 43.55 2.38 22.78
C SER A 38 43.69 2.15 21.27
N ASP A 39 42.88 2.82 20.45
CA ASP A 39 42.97 2.79 18.98
C ASP A 39 42.77 4.20 18.39
N PRO A 40 43.87 4.93 18.12
CA PRO A 40 43.82 6.30 17.63
C PRO A 40 43.56 6.43 16.13
N ALA A 41 43.35 5.34 15.38
CA ALA A 41 43.29 5.38 13.91
C ALA A 41 42.21 6.33 13.35
N THR A 42 41.07 6.46 14.04
CA THR A 42 39.98 7.34 13.61
C THR A 42 40.31 8.81 13.87
N GLN A 43 40.89 9.09 15.03
CA GLN A 43 41.32 10.42 15.48
C GLN A 43 42.47 10.92 14.61
N HIS A 44 43.44 10.05 14.36
CA HIS A 44 44.57 10.31 13.48
C HIS A 44 44.10 10.73 12.08
N ARG A 45 43.15 10.00 11.49
CA ARG A 45 42.54 10.37 10.20
C ARG A 45 41.75 11.68 10.26
N ARG A 46 41.15 12.02 11.39
CA ARG A 46 40.42 13.30 11.54
C ARG A 46 41.36 14.50 11.65
N PHE A 47 42.49 14.32 12.32
CA PHE A 47 43.47 15.37 12.53
C PHE A 47 44.25 15.66 11.26
N HIS A 48 44.85 14.61 10.68
CA HIS A 48 45.69 14.72 9.49
C HIS A 48 44.89 14.71 8.18
N GLY A 49 43.77 14.00 8.11
CA GLY A 49 43.02 13.82 6.87
C GLY A 49 43.84 13.05 5.83
N GLY A 50 44.58 13.79 5.00
CA GLY A 50 45.58 13.28 4.06
C GLY A 50 46.92 14.02 4.11
N ASP A 51 47.06 15.02 4.98
CA ASP A 51 48.30 15.75 5.21
C ASP A 51 49.23 14.94 6.12
N GLN A 52 50.54 15.06 5.95
CA GLN A 52 51.51 14.30 6.77
C GLN A 52 52.04 15.09 7.97
N THR A 53 51.94 16.42 7.89
CA THR A 53 52.37 17.35 8.93
C THR A 53 51.34 18.46 9.05
N ILE A 54 51.15 18.96 10.28
CA ILE A 54 50.21 20.05 10.57
C ILE A 54 50.95 21.18 11.26
N THR A 55 50.91 22.37 10.68
CA THR A 55 51.48 23.58 11.28
C THR A 55 50.54 24.20 12.33
N LEU A 56 51.09 25.02 13.23
CA LEU A 56 50.29 25.82 14.17
C LEU A 56 49.21 26.67 13.48
N LYS A 57 49.51 27.20 12.29
CA LYS A 57 48.56 28.03 11.53
C LYS A 57 47.38 27.20 11.01
N GLU A 58 47.65 26.00 10.51
CA GLU A 58 46.62 25.07 10.04
C GLU A 58 45.78 24.58 11.21
N MET A 59 46.39 24.25 12.34
CA MET A 59 45.67 23.86 13.56
C MET A 59 44.74 24.99 14.04
N TRP A 60 45.21 26.24 14.05
CA TRP A 60 44.38 27.40 14.39
C TRP A 60 43.25 27.63 13.38
N ALA A 61 43.53 27.50 12.09
CA ALA A 61 42.51 27.63 11.04
C ALA A 61 41.44 26.52 11.14
N ALA A 62 41.85 25.29 11.42
CA ALA A 62 40.96 24.15 11.65
C ALA A 62 40.06 24.39 12.87
N TRP A 63 40.61 24.93 13.97
CA TRP A 63 39.83 25.32 15.13
C TRP A 63 38.78 26.39 14.80
N LEU A 64 39.16 27.46 14.10
CA LEU A 64 38.23 28.53 13.69
C LEU A 64 37.13 28.03 12.74
N ALA A 65 37.44 27.04 11.89
CA ALA A 65 36.48 26.43 10.98
C ALA A 65 35.58 25.40 11.66
N SER A 66 35.89 24.97 12.88
CA SER A 66 35.14 23.95 13.59
C SER A 66 33.75 24.46 14.05
N ASP A 67 32.75 23.57 14.03
CA ASP A 67 31.42 23.89 14.56
C ASP A 67 31.46 24.27 16.05
N VAL A 68 32.46 23.75 16.77
CA VAL A 68 32.70 24.01 18.19
C VAL A 68 32.99 25.48 18.45
N TYR A 69 33.71 26.14 17.55
CA TYR A 69 34.01 27.56 17.69
C TYR A 69 32.72 28.41 17.76
N ASN A 70 31.65 27.96 17.11
CA ASN A 70 30.36 28.64 17.07
C ASN A 70 29.41 28.19 18.21
N TRP A 71 29.86 27.39 19.16
CA TRP A 71 29.02 26.94 20.26
C TRP A 71 28.66 28.08 21.21
N THR A 72 27.36 28.14 21.53
CA THR A 72 26.84 29.03 22.56
C THR A 72 27.13 28.47 23.95
N VAL A 73 26.94 29.29 24.99
CA VAL A 73 27.09 28.88 26.39
C VAL A 73 26.17 27.68 26.70
N GLN A 74 24.96 27.64 26.13
CA GLN A 74 24.03 26.52 26.27
C GLN A 74 24.54 25.24 25.59
N ASP A 75 25.16 25.34 24.43
CA ASP A 75 25.74 24.16 23.74
C ASP A 75 26.90 23.58 24.54
N VAL A 76 27.75 24.45 25.11
CA VAL A 76 28.84 24.03 26.03
C VAL A 76 28.27 23.40 27.30
N ALA A 77 27.18 23.93 27.85
CA ALA A 77 26.51 23.36 29.02
C ALA A 77 25.95 21.95 28.72
N LEU A 78 25.31 21.77 27.56
CA LEU A 78 24.83 20.46 27.09
C LEU A 78 25.99 19.48 26.87
N TRP A 79 27.10 19.95 26.31
CA TRP A 79 28.31 19.14 26.15
C TRP A 79 28.88 18.70 27.51
N LEU A 80 28.91 19.59 28.50
CA LEU A 80 29.36 19.29 29.85
C LEU A 80 28.48 18.23 30.52
N GLU A 81 27.16 18.31 30.33
CA GLU A 81 26.20 17.35 30.88
C GLU A 81 26.28 15.98 30.19
N THR A 82 26.26 15.95 28.86
CA THR A 82 26.10 14.71 28.09
C THR A 82 27.42 14.00 27.78
N MET A 83 28.51 14.72 27.57
CA MET A 83 29.78 14.16 27.09
C MET A 83 30.86 14.12 28.16
N VAL A 84 30.91 15.15 29.00
CA VAL A 84 31.83 15.19 30.14
C VAL A 84 31.20 14.51 31.36
N GLU A 85 29.86 14.41 31.40
CA GLU A 85 29.07 13.82 32.49
C GLU A 85 29.34 14.53 33.83
N LEU A 86 29.46 15.86 33.78
CA LEU A 86 29.69 16.70 34.96
C LEU A 86 28.59 17.76 35.12
N PRO A 87 27.31 17.37 35.31
CA PRO A 87 26.20 18.31 35.45
C PRO A 87 26.33 19.21 36.68
N GLN A 88 27.07 18.76 37.70
CA GLN A 88 27.28 19.50 38.95
C GLN A 88 28.02 20.83 38.81
N TYR A 89 28.72 21.05 37.68
CA TYR A 89 29.43 22.32 37.42
C TYR A 89 28.71 23.20 36.39
N LEU A 90 27.51 22.80 35.94
CA LEU A 90 26.76 23.48 34.90
C LEU A 90 26.49 24.96 35.26
N GLU A 91 26.04 25.22 36.49
CA GLU A 91 25.78 26.59 36.96
C GLU A 91 27.04 27.46 36.91
N ASN A 92 28.20 26.92 37.30
CA ASN A 92 29.47 27.66 37.25
C ASN A 92 29.87 28.01 35.81
N PHE A 93 29.59 27.13 34.83
CA PHE A 93 29.89 27.40 33.43
C PHE A 93 28.95 28.47 32.85
N LEU A 94 27.67 28.45 33.25
CA LEU A 94 26.69 29.46 32.87
C LEU A 94 27.03 30.82 33.48
N GLU A 95 27.34 30.88 34.78
CA GLU A 95 27.71 32.11 35.48
C GLU A 95 28.97 32.78 34.88
N ASN A 96 29.97 31.97 34.51
CA ASN A 96 31.21 32.45 33.92
C ASN A 96 31.13 32.69 32.40
N ASN A 97 29.97 32.48 31.77
CA ASN A 97 29.74 32.64 30.34
C ASN A 97 30.77 31.92 29.46
N ILE A 98 31.01 30.64 29.75
CA ILE A 98 31.95 29.82 28.98
C ILE A 98 31.33 29.45 27.64
N ASP A 99 31.87 30.03 26.57
CA ASP A 99 31.47 29.84 25.18
C ASP A 99 32.43 28.91 24.42
N GLY A 100 32.05 28.51 23.19
CA GLY A 100 32.88 27.70 22.30
C GLY A 100 34.31 28.22 22.12
N PRO A 101 34.51 29.52 21.80
CA PRO A 101 35.84 30.12 21.61
C PRO A 101 36.77 30.02 22.83
N SER A 102 36.23 29.86 24.04
CA SER A 102 37.01 29.73 25.27
C SER A 102 37.40 28.29 25.62
N LEU A 103 36.85 27.27 24.92
CA LEU A 103 37.14 25.85 25.16
C LEU A 103 38.63 25.45 25.08
N PRO A 104 39.47 26.00 24.18
CA PRO A 104 40.91 25.70 24.17
C PRO A 104 41.59 26.02 25.51
N ARG A 105 41.06 26.99 26.27
CA ARG A 105 41.59 27.33 27.60
C ARG A 105 41.28 26.25 28.62
N LEU A 106 40.24 25.43 28.40
CA LEU A 106 39.91 24.29 29.23
C LEU A 106 40.79 23.07 28.94
N ALA A 107 41.29 22.95 27.70
CA ALA A 107 42.16 21.86 27.25
C ALA A 107 43.59 21.95 27.83
N ILE A 108 43.95 23.11 28.39
CA ILE A 108 45.25 23.34 29.03
C ILE A 108 45.13 23.24 30.53
N THR A 109 46.21 22.78 31.15
CA THR A 109 46.38 22.63 32.59
C THR A 109 46.51 23.99 33.29
N ASN A 110 45.48 24.85 33.20
CA ASN A 110 45.42 26.11 33.93
C ASN A 110 44.70 25.89 35.26
N HIS A 111 45.49 25.59 36.29
CA HIS A 111 44.98 25.33 37.64
C HIS A 111 44.14 26.48 38.18
N THR A 112 44.59 27.73 38.06
CA THR A 112 43.88 28.90 38.58
C THR A 112 42.51 29.06 37.93
N PHE A 113 42.41 28.87 36.61
CA PHE A 113 41.13 28.96 35.90
C PHE A 113 40.15 27.86 36.35
N MET A 114 40.62 26.62 36.43
CA MET A 114 39.78 25.48 36.82
C MET A 114 39.33 25.51 38.27
N THR A 115 40.21 25.90 39.20
CA THR A 115 39.91 25.85 40.63
C THR A 115 39.25 27.11 41.14
N THR A 116 39.70 28.29 40.69
CA THR A 116 39.27 29.57 41.25
C THR A 116 38.03 30.11 40.53
N ILE A 117 37.99 29.98 39.20
CA ILE A 117 36.89 30.55 38.38
C ILE A 117 35.78 29.52 38.20
N LEU A 118 36.11 28.31 37.74
CA LEU A 118 35.11 27.25 37.52
C LEU A 118 34.74 26.45 38.78
N LYS A 119 35.44 26.70 39.89
CA LYS A 119 35.20 26.07 41.21
C LYS A 119 35.15 24.54 41.13
N ILE A 120 36.08 23.92 40.37
CA ILE A 120 36.22 22.47 40.28
C ILE A 120 37.36 22.02 41.21
N PRO A 121 37.09 21.64 42.47
CA PRO A 121 38.12 21.29 43.45
C PRO A 121 38.77 19.93 43.17
N GLU A 122 38.05 19.04 42.51
CA GLU A 122 38.45 17.65 42.31
C GLU A 122 39.39 17.46 41.11
N ARG A 123 40.51 16.77 41.32
CA ARG A 123 41.56 16.57 40.29
C ARG A 123 41.06 15.70 39.14
N SER A 124 40.32 14.63 39.43
CA SER A 124 39.78 13.72 38.42
C SER A 124 38.82 14.45 37.47
N HIS A 125 37.93 15.30 37.99
CA HIS A 125 37.01 16.10 37.18
C HIS A 125 37.74 17.10 36.29
N ARG A 126 38.78 17.78 36.79
CA ARG A 126 39.60 18.68 35.98
C ARG A 126 40.30 17.93 34.86
N HIS A 127 40.89 16.78 35.16
CA HIS A 127 41.59 15.99 34.16
C HIS A 127 40.63 15.44 33.10
N LYS A 128 39.46 14.90 33.50
CA LYS A 128 38.41 14.46 32.58
C LYS A 128 37.93 15.60 31.69
N LEU A 129 37.65 16.77 32.26
CA LEU A 129 37.26 17.96 31.51
C LEU A 129 38.35 18.40 30.54
N GLN A 130 39.62 18.38 30.96
CA GLN A 130 40.76 18.74 30.12
C GLN A 130 40.87 17.81 28.92
N LEU A 131 40.85 16.49 29.13
CA LEU A 131 40.91 15.50 28.06
C LEU A 131 39.74 15.64 27.09
N LYS A 132 38.52 15.86 27.61
CA LYS A 132 37.33 16.06 26.76
C LYS A 132 37.38 17.39 26.00
N ALA A 133 37.85 18.47 26.61
CA ALA A 133 38.01 19.74 25.93
C ALA A 133 39.07 19.63 24.83
N LEU A 134 40.16 18.92 25.09
CA LEU A 134 41.21 18.67 24.13
C LEU A 134 40.74 17.82 22.94
N ASP A 135 39.97 16.76 23.20
CA ASP A 135 39.30 15.93 22.19
C ASP A 135 38.43 16.80 21.26
N VAL A 136 37.60 17.68 21.84
CA VAL A 136 36.72 18.56 21.08
C VAL A 136 37.49 19.61 20.28
N VAL A 137 38.58 20.15 20.82
CA VAL A 137 39.40 21.17 20.14
C VAL A 137 40.19 20.57 18.97
N LEU A 138 40.71 19.34 19.11
CA LEU A 138 41.50 18.67 18.07
C LEU A 138 40.62 18.01 17.00
N PHE A 139 39.49 17.42 17.38
CA PHE A 139 38.68 16.58 16.48
C PHE A 139 37.29 17.14 16.17
N GLY A 140 36.93 18.28 16.76
CA GLY A 140 35.66 18.96 16.54
C GLY A 140 34.50 18.40 17.36
N ALA A 141 33.29 18.84 17.00
CA ALA A 141 32.07 18.50 17.73
C ALA A 141 31.86 16.97 17.72
N PRO A 142 31.65 16.34 18.88
CA PRO A 142 31.47 14.91 18.92
C PRO A 142 30.13 14.54 18.27
N LEU A 143 30.13 13.44 17.52
CA LEU A 143 29.01 12.95 16.70
C LEU A 143 27.68 12.76 17.47
N SER A 144 27.68 12.78 18.80
CA SER A 144 26.48 12.62 19.62
C SER A 144 25.49 13.77 19.48
N ALA A 145 25.95 15.02 19.33
CA ALA A 145 25.08 16.18 19.10
C ALA A 145 24.33 16.02 17.76
N GLN A 146 25.02 15.50 16.74
CA GLN A 146 24.42 15.15 15.46
C GLN A 146 23.53 13.91 15.57
N ARG A 147 23.90 12.92 16.39
CA ARG A 147 23.11 11.70 16.61
C ARG A 147 21.79 11.97 17.33
N SER A 148 21.73 12.97 18.21
CA SER A 148 20.45 13.40 18.80
C SER A 148 19.50 13.90 17.71
N ARG A 149 19.96 14.81 16.85
CA ARG A 149 19.13 15.32 15.74
C ARG A 149 18.67 14.22 14.79
N VAL A 150 19.55 13.25 14.47
CA VAL A 150 19.16 12.10 13.63
C VAL A 150 18.12 11.22 14.30
N LYS A 151 18.22 10.98 15.62
CA LYS A 151 17.20 10.24 16.38
C LYS A 151 15.85 10.97 16.36
N ASP A 152 15.86 12.28 16.53
CA ASP A 152 14.64 13.11 16.55
C ASP A 152 13.98 13.16 15.17
N VAL A 153 14.78 13.25 14.09
CA VAL A 153 14.28 13.18 12.71
C VAL A 153 13.72 11.79 12.39
N ALA A 154 14.41 10.72 12.79
CA ALA A 154 13.90 9.35 12.59
C ALA A 154 12.59 9.13 13.34
N LEU A 155 12.46 9.65 14.57
CA LEU A 155 11.23 9.62 15.35
C LEU A 155 10.10 10.38 14.62
N ALA A 156 10.37 11.58 14.12
CA ALA A 156 9.38 12.37 13.39
C ALA A 156 8.88 11.64 12.12
N VAL A 157 9.79 11.02 11.36
CA VAL A 157 9.42 10.22 10.18
C VAL A 157 8.56 9.01 10.56
N ALA A 158 8.90 8.33 11.67
CA ALA A 158 8.12 7.19 12.14
C ALA A 158 6.69 7.61 12.55
N VAL A 159 6.52 8.76 13.20
CA VAL A 159 5.21 9.30 13.55
C VAL A 159 4.41 9.65 12.30
N VAL A 160 5.02 10.30 11.31
CA VAL A 160 4.36 10.62 10.03
C VAL A 160 3.94 9.34 9.30
N ALA A 161 4.80 8.32 9.25
CA ALA A 161 4.48 7.02 8.66
C ALA A 161 3.28 6.36 9.37
N ALA A 162 3.23 6.40 10.70
CA ALA A 162 2.10 5.87 11.47
C ALA A 162 0.80 6.63 11.19
N VAL A 163 0.84 7.96 11.10
CA VAL A 163 -0.34 8.80 10.80
C VAL A 163 -0.84 8.53 9.37
N THR A 164 0.07 8.45 8.39
CA THR A 164 -0.31 8.12 7.00
C THR A 164 -0.90 6.72 6.89
N GLY A 165 -0.33 5.72 7.58
CA GLY A 165 -0.89 4.38 7.66
C GLY A 165 -2.28 4.37 8.30
N CYS A 166 -2.47 5.12 9.39
CA CYS A 166 -3.75 5.24 10.07
C CYS A 166 -4.81 5.92 9.17
N TRP A 167 -4.45 7.00 8.49
CA TRP A 167 -5.32 7.68 7.53
C TRP A 167 -5.76 6.77 6.39
N LEU A 168 -4.81 6.02 5.79
CA LEU A 168 -5.11 5.08 4.71
C LEU A 168 -6.03 3.94 5.18
N ALA A 169 -5.81 3.39 6.38
CA ALA A 169 -6.69 2.37 6.95
C ALA A 169 -8.13 2.89 7.15
N LEU A 170 -8.30 4.14 7.58
CA LEU A 170 -9.61 4.76 7.71
C LEU A 170 -10.30 4.96 6.35
N VAL A 171 -9.56 5.38 5.32
CA VAL A 171 -10.09 5.52 3.95
C VAL A 171 -10.47 4.16 3.36
N GLN A 172 -9.62 3.14 3.53
CA GLN A 172 -9.91 1.78 3.09
C GLN A 172 -11.15 1.22 3.78
N ARG A 173 -11.32 1.47 5.09
CA ARG A 173 -12.53 1.07 5.82
C ARG A 173 -13.79 1.73 5.26
N ARG A 174 -13.72 3.00 4.87
CA ARG A 174 -14.86 3.68 4.21
C ARG A 174 -15.19 3.06 2.85
N ARG A 175 -14.18 2.82 2.02
CA ARG A 175 -14.37 2.15 0.71
C ARG A 175 -14.89 0.72 0.85
N ALA A 176 -14.42 -0.03 1.84
CA ALA A 176 -14.88 -1.39 2.12
C ALA A 176 -16.38 -1.42 2.47
N LEU A 177 -16.88 -0.44 3.23
CA LEU A 177 -18.31 -0.32 3.52
C LEU A 177 -19.14 -0.06 2.26
N GLU A 178 -18.65 0.75 1.33
CA GLU A 178 -19.32 0.96 0.04
C GLU A 178 -19.34 -0.31 -0.84
N HIS A 179 -18.27 -1.11 -0.80
CA HIS A 179 -18.23 -2.39 -1.50
C HIS A 179 -19.20 -3.40 -0.91
N VAL A 180 -19.27 -3.49 0.43
CA VAL A 180 -20.24 -4.36 1.10
C VAL A 180 -21.67 -3.94 0.75
N ALA A 181 -21.97 -2.64 0.76
CA ALA A 181 -23.30 -2.12 0.40
C ALA A 181 -23.70 -2.46 -1.05
N ARG A 182 -22.75 -2.42 -2.00
CA ARG A 182 -23.00 -2.84 -3.38
C ARG A 182 -23.27 -4.34 -3.47
N VAL A 183 -22.42 -5.16 -2.85
CA VAL A 183 -22.58 -6.62 -2.85
C VAL A 183 -23.92 -7.03 -2.20
N THR A 184 -24.36 -6.35 -1.14
CA THR A 184 -25.68 -6.62 -0.56
C THR A 184 -26.83 -6.31 -1.52
N SER A 185 -26.72 -5.24 -2.32
CA SER A 185 -27.74 -4.92 -3.32
C SER A 185 -27.78 -5.93 -4.47
N GLU A 186 -26.61 -6.45 -4.87
CA GLU A 186 -26.51 -7.48 -5.90
C GLU A 186 -27.10 -8.81 -5.38
N LEU A 187 -26.87 -9.17 -4.12
CA LEU A 187 -27.48 -10.33 -3.48
C LEU A 187 -29.01 -10.24 -3.44
N ASP A 188 -29.56 -9.06 -3.08
CA ASP A 188 -31.01 -8.84 -3.10
C ASP A 188 -31.60 -8.99 -4.50
N SER A 189 -30.86 -8.58 -5.54
CA SER A 189 -31.28 -8.74 -6.94
C SER A 189 -31.25 -10.20 -7.39
N LEU A 190 -30.22 -10.96 -6.99
CA LEU A 190 -30.10 -12.39 -7.28
C LEU A 190 -31.20 -13.19 -6.57
N GLN A 191 -31.51 -12.85 -5.32
CA GLN A 191 -32.60 -13.51 -4.58
C GLN A 191 -33.97 -13.27 -5.24
N LYS A 192 -34.20 -12.08 -5.81
CA LYS A 192 -35.42 -11.81 -6.60
C LYS A 192 -35.45 -12.63 -7.89
N ALA A 193 -34.31 -12.79 -8.56
CA ALA A 193 -34.20 -13.62 -9.75
C ALA A 193 -34.48 -15.10 -9.42
N GLU A 194 -33.93 -15.62 -8.32
CA GLU A 194 -34.21 -16.97 -7.83
C GLU A 194 -35.71 -17.18 -7.55
N GLN A 195 -36.34 -16.24 -6.84
CA GLN A 195 -37.79 -16.29 -6.60
C GLN A 195 -38.61 -16.26 -7.89
N SER A 196 -38.19 -15.46 -8.88
CA SER A 196 -38.88 -15.41 -10.18
C SER A 196 -38.75 -16.71 -10.97
N LEU A 197 -37.60 -17.38 -10.90
CA LEU A 197 -37.39 -18.68 -11.54
C LEU A 197 -38.26 -19.76 -10.89
N LEU A 198 -38.37 -19.76 -9.57
CA LEU A 198 -39.27 -20.66 -8.84
C LEU A 198 -40.74 -20.42 -9.20
N ASP A 199 -41.17 -19.16 -9.31
CA ASP A 199 -42.53 -18.80 -9.73
C ASP A 199 -42.82 -19.26 -11.16
N MET A 200 -41.87 -19.08 -12.09
CA MET A 200 -42.01 -19.57 -13.46
C MET A 200 -42.08 -21.09 -13.53
N GLN A 201 -41.27 -21.82 -12.76
CA GLN A 201 -41.36 -23.28 -12.67
C GLN A 201 -42.73 -23.72 -12.14
N ALA A 202 -43.27 -23.05 -11.12
CA ALA A 202 -44.60 -23.35 -10.59
C ALA A 202 -45.71 -23.10 -11.63
N ARG A 203 -45.61 -22.02 -12.40
CA ARG A 203 -46.55 -21.71 -13.49
C ARG A 203 -46.47 -22.73 -14.62
N LEU A 204 -45.27 -23.18 -14.99
CA LEU A 204 -45.10 -24.20 -16.02
C LEU A 204 -45.70 -25.55 -15.59
N LEU A 205 -45.49 -25.95 -14.34
CA LEU A 205 -46.13 -27.15 -13.79
C LEU A 205 -47.66 -27.03 -13.82
N LYS A 206 -48.21 -25.88 -13.40
CA LYS A 206 -49.64 -25.62 -13.43
C LYS A 206 -50.21 -25.66 -14.86
N ALA A 207 -49.54 -25.03 -15.82
CA ALA A 207 -49.94 -25.06 -17.22
C ALA A 207 -49.88 -26.48 -17.81
N GLN A 208 -48.89 -27.28 -17.41
CA GLN A 208 -48.79 -28.68 -17.80
C GLN A 208 -49.93 -29.53 -17.22
N GLU A 209 -50.32 -29.30 -15.97
CA GLU A 209 -51.48 -29.94 -15.35
C GLU A 209 -52.79 -29.57 -16.05
N GLU A 210 -52.98 -28.27 -16.37
CA GLU A 210 -54.15 -27.79 -17.11
C GLU A 210 -54.22 -28.36 -18.53
N GLN A 211 -53.09 -28.46 -19.24
CA GLN A 211 -53.04 -29.15 -20.53
C GLN A 211 -53.43 -30.61 -20.42
N ARG A 212 -52.92 -31.32 -19.40
CA ARG A 212 -53.26 -32.73 -19.20
C ARG A 212 -54.74 -32.92 -18.92
N GLN A 213 -55.34 -32.04 -18.11
CA GLN A 213 -56.79 -32.04 -17.86
C GLN A 213 -57.58 -31.76 -19.13
N ALA A 214 -57.16 -30.78 -19.94
CA ALA A 214 -57.81 -30.47 -21.21
C ALA A 214 -57.71 -31.63 -22.22
N GLU A 215 -56.59 -32.36 -22.24
CA GLU A 215 -56.44 -33.58 -23.05
C GLU A 215 -57.36 -34.71 -22.56
N GLU A 216 -57.44 -34.94 -21.24
CA GLU A 216 -58.34 -35.94 -20.64
C GLU A 216 -59.82 -35.61 -20.94
N GLU A 217 -60.22 -34.34 -20.83
CA GLU A 217 -61.57 -33.87 -21.17
C GLU A 217 -61.86 -34.02 -22.67
N LYS A 218 -60.89 -33.67 -23.53
CA LYS A 218 -61.01 -33.84 -24.99
C LYS A 218 -61.24 -35.30 -25.36
N GLN A 219 -60.46 -36.23 -24.80
CA GLN A 219 -60.63 -37.68 -25.06
C GLN A 219 -62.00 -38.18 -24.59
N ASN A 220 -62.49 -37.70 -23.44
CA ASN A 220 -63.82 -38.05 -22.93
C ASN A 220 -64.94 -37.53 -23.84
N LEU A 221 -64.82 -36.30 -24.35
CA LEU A 221 -65.76 -35.73 -25.32
C LEU A 221 -65.74 -36.48 -26.65
N GLU A 222 -64.57 -36.82 -27.18
CA GLU A 222 -64.43 -37.64 -28.40
C GLU A 222 -65.08 -39.02 -28.23
N MET A 223 -64.89 -39.69 -27.08
CA MET A 223 -65.58 -40.94 -26.79
C MET A 223 -67.11 -40.78 -26.74
N ARG A 224 -67.61 -39.70 -26.12
CA ARG A 224 -69.06 -39.43 -26.07
C ARG A 224 -69.64 -39.18 -27.46
N LEU A 225 -68.97 -38.37 -28.29
CA LEU A 225 -69.37 -38.12 -29.67
C LEU A 225 -69.38 -39.41 -30.49
N HIS A 226 -68.36 -40.27 -30.36
CA HIS A 226 -68.35 -41.58 -31.02
C HIS A 226 -69.49 -42.50 -30.54
N GLN A 227 -69.82 -42.50 -29.25
CA GLN A 227 -70.95 -43.25 -28.71
C GLN A 227 -72.30 -42.76 -29.24
N GLU A 228 -72.48 -41.44 -29.35
CA GLU A 228 -73.69 -40.85 -29.93
C GLU A 228 -73.80 -41.14 -31.43
N ALA A 229 -72.70 -41.04 -32.17
CA ALA A 229 -72.64 -41.37 -33.60
C ALA A 229 -72.96 -42.86 -33.85
N THR A 230 -72.41 -43.77 -33.04
CA THR A 230 -72.69 -45.22 -33.13
C THR A 230 -74.13 -45.55 -32.74
N LYS A 231 -74.69 -44.91 -31.70
CA LYS A 231 -76.12 -45.05 -31.37
C LYS A 231 -77.02 -44.61 -32.53
N ARG A 232 -76.75 -43.44 -33.13
CA ARG A 232 -77.49 -42.96 -34.31
C ARG A 232 -77.34 -43.90 -35.51
N ALA A 233 -76.15 -44.45 -35.74
CA ALA A 233 -75.93 -45.44 -36.80
C ALA A 233 -76.70 -46.75 -36.53
N GLN A 234 -76.81 -47.15 -35.26
CA GLN A 234 -77.56 -48.33 -34.85
C GLN A 234 -79.07 -48.11 -34.95
N GLU A 235 -79.56 -46.92 -34.64
CA GLU A 235 -80.95 -46.49 -34.88
C GLU A 235 -81.30 -46.50 -36.39
N CYS A 236 -80.38 -46.10 -37.27
CA CYS A 236 -80.52 -46.24 -38.73
C CYS A 236 -80.47 -47.70 -39.24
N SER A 237 -79.95 -48.64 -38.45
CA SER A 237 -79.91 -50.07 -38.82
C SER A 237 -81.15 -50.87 -38.40
N ALA A 238 -82.13 -50.21 -37.75
CA ALA A 238 -83.33 -50.84 -37.18
C ALA A 238 -84.64 -50.49 -37.93
N GLN A 239 -84.59 -50.28 -39.25
CA GLN A 239 -85.78 -50.29 -40.11
C GLN A 239 -85.52 -51.14 -41.37
N PRO A 240 -86.42 -52.06 -41.75
CA PRO A 240 -86.28 -52.85 -42.97
C PRO A 240 -86.75 -52.08 -44.21
N ALA A 241 -86.06 -52.37 -45.31
CA ALA A 241 -86.35 -52.19 -46.75
C ALA A 241 -87.59 -51.38 -47.17
N ASP A 242 -87.41 -50.46 -48.13
CA ASP A 242 -87.78 -50.74 -49.52
C ASP A 242 -87.30 -49.64 -50.49
N GLU A 243 -86.97 -50.10 -51.69
CA GLU A 243 -86.49 -49.35 -52.85
C GLU A 243 -87.58 -48.44 -53.43
N HIS A 244 -87.34 -47.14 -53.56
CA HIS A 244 -87.52 -46.40 -54.83
C HIS A 244 -87.18 -44.91 -54.73
N GLU A 245 -86.82 -44.40 -55.91
CA GLU A 245 -86.83 -43.01 -56.38
C GLU A 245 -85.61 -42.10 -56.16
N LEU A 246 -84.95 -41.89 -57.30
CA LEU A 246 -83.88 -40.96 -57.58
C LEU A 246 -84.33 -39.49 -57.47
N ARG A 247 -83.35 -38.68 -57.06
CA ARG A 247 -83.08 -37.29 -57.51
C ARG A 247 -83.74 -36.18 -56.70
N GLY A 248 -82.95 -35.60 -55.80
CA GLY A 248 -83.21 -34.25 -55.29
C GLY A 248 -82.29 -33.80 -54.16
N GLN A 249 -81.21 -33.10 -54.53
CA GLN A 249 -80.56 -32.00 -53.77
C GLN A 249 -79.88 -32.30 -52.42
N GLY A 250 -78.64 -31.83 -52.30
CA GLY A 250 -77.93 -31.73 -51.03
C GLY A 250 -76.42 -31.65 -51.19
N GLU A 251 -75.94 -30.64 -51.94
CA GLU A 251 -74.55 -30.19 -51.82
C GLU A 251 -74.29 -29.80 -50.35
N TRP A 252 -73.39 -30.52 -49.69
CA TRP A 252 -72.65 -30.02 -48.54
C TRP A 252 -71.19 -30.37 -48.72
N SER A 253 -70.50 -29.43 -49.36
CA SER A 253 -69.17 -28.93 -48.99
C SER A 253 -68.31 -29.88 -48.16
N LEU A 254 -67.41 -30.56 -48.86
CA LEU A 254 -66.13 -31.02 -48.35
C LEU A 254 -65.30 -29.76 -47.99
N GLY A 255 -65.59 -29.20 -46.83
CA GLY A 255 -64.84 -28.09 -46.24
C GLY A 255 -64.39 -28.51 -44.86
N GLU A 256 -63.24 -27.98 -44.44
CA GLU A 256 -62.86 -27.86 -43.03
C GLU A 256 -62.00 -28.98 -42.42
N TRP A 257 -60.93 -29.38 -43.12
CA TRP A 257 -59.65 -29.79 -42.48
C TRP A 257 -58.42 -29.32 -43.27
N ALA A 258 -58.55 -28.27 -44.08
CA ALA A 258 -57.39 -27.59 -44.63
C ALA A 258 -56.91 -26.61 -43.56
N VAL A 259 -55.90 -27.02 -42.79
CA VAL A 259 -55.11 -26.11 -41.94
C VAL A 259 -54.63 -24.98 -42.84
N ASP A 260 -55.19 -23.80 -42.65
CA ASP A 260 -54.86 -22.62 -43.42
C ASP A 260 -53.44 -22.17 -43.01
N GLU A 261 -52.44 -22.51 -43.82
CA GLU A 261 -51.06 -22.02 -43.66
C GLU A 261 -51.00 -20.48 -43.64
N ARG A 262 -52.05 -19.78 -44.12
CA ARG A 262 -52.16 -18.32 -44.04
C ARG A 262 -52.52 -17.82 -42.64
N ALA A 263 -53.30 -18.57 -41.86
CA ALA A 263 -53.64 -18.20 -40.48
C ALA A 263 -52.43 -18.29 -39.54
N VAL A 264 -51.49 -19.20 -39.80
CA VAL A 264 -50.20 -19.27 -39.08
C VAL A 264 -49.29 -18.11 -39.48
N GLY A 265 -49.26 -17.76 -40.77
CA GLY A 265 -48.55 -16.56 -41.25
C GLY A 265 -49.12 -15.26 -40.68
N GLU A 266 -50.43 -15.19 -40.44
CA GLU A 266 -51.12 -14.01 -39.90
C GLU A 266 -51.01 -13.92 -38.37
N TRP A 267 -50.87 -15.04 -37.65
CA TRP A 267 -50.47 -15.04 -36.22
C TRP A 267 -49.01 -14.58 -36.04
N VAL A 268 -48.10 -15.05 -36.88
CA VAL A 268 -46.68 -14.63 -36.88
C VAL A 268 -46.51 -13.18 -37.38
N ALA A 269 -47.42 -12.68 -38.23
CA ALA A 269 -47.42 -11.29 -38.69
C ALA A 269 -48.21 -10.32 -37.78
N GLY A 270 -49.19 -10.83 -37.02
CA GLY A 270 -50.02 -10.09 -36.07
C GLY A 270 -49.32 -9.84 -34.74
N GLU A 271 -48.38 -10.70 -34.36
CA GLU A 271 -47.43 -10.45 -33.27
C GLU A 271 -46.18 -9.76 -33.81
N ARG A 272 -46.35 -8.54 -34.37
CA ARG A 272 -45.26 -7.56 -34.33
C ARG A 272 -45.04 -7.20 -32.87
N VAL A 273 -44.33 -8.06 -32.15
CA VAL A 273 -43.56 -7.61 -30.99
C VAL A 273 -42.62 -6.57 -31.57
N GLU A 274 -42.90 -5.31 -31.28
CA GLU A 274 -41.95 -4.22 -31.43
C GLU A 274 -40.77 -4.59 -30.52
N TYR A 275 -39.85 -5.40 -31.05
CA TYR A 275 -38.61 -5.68 -30.35
C TYR A 275 -37.88 -4.35 -30.31
N GLU A 276 -37.94 -3.72 -29.13
CA GLU A 276 -37.21 -2.51 -28.85
C GLU A 276 -35.76 -2.75 -29.29
N PRO A 277 -35.18 -1.90 -30.16
CA PRO A 277 -33.91 -2.18 -30.82
C PRO A 277 -32.77 -2.54 -29.86
N SER A 278 -32.92 -2.15 -28.60
CA SER A 278 -32.04 -2.48 -27.47
C SER A 278 -31.97 -3.97 -27.13
N VAL A 279 -33.07 -4.74 -27.21
CA VAL A 279 -33.08 -6.16 -26.81
C VAL A 279 -32.38 -7.02 -27.85
N LEU A 280 -32.66 -6.76 -29.13
CA LEU A 280 -32.01 -7.47 -30.23
C LEU A 280 -30.53 -7.11 -30.33
N GLN A 281 -30.18 -5.85 -30.05
CA GLN A 281 -28.79 -5.40 -29.95
C GLN A 281 -28.07 -6.01 -28.73
N ALA A 282 -28.72 -6.10 -27.58
CA ALA A 282 -28.16 -6.76 -26.40
C ALA A 282 -27.94 -8.27 -26.62
N TRP A 283 -28.87 -8.93 -27.32
CA TRP A 283 -28.72 -10.35 -27.66
C TRP A 283 -27.59 -10.57 -28.67
N LEU A 284 -27.52 -9.76 -29.74
CA LEU A 284 -26.42 -9.79 -30.69
C LEU A 284 -25.07 -9.52 -30.03
N GLN A 285 -25.02 -8.54 -29.11
CA GLN A 285 -23.80 -8.22 -28.36
C GLN A 285 -23.38 -9.38 -27.46
N LEU A 286 -24.32 -9.98 -26.72
CA LEU A 286 -24.05 -11.14 -25.87
C LEU A 286 -23.52 -12.32 -26.69
N THR A 287 -24.14 -12.61 -27.84
CA THR A 287 -23.67 -13.70 -28.72
C THR A 287 -22.29 -13.43 -29.31
N HIS A 288 -22.02 -12.18 -29.69
CA HIS A 288 -20.72 -11.79 -30.21
C HIS A 288 -19.63 -11.89 -29.12
N GLU A 289 -19.91 -11.43 -27.91
CA GLU A 289 -18.98 -11.55 -26.78
C GLU A 289 -18.68 -13.02 -26.44
N MET A 290 -19.71 -13.89 -26.44
CA MET A 290 -19.52 -15.33 -26.26
C MET A 290 -18.68 -15.94 -27.39
N GLU A 291 -18.93 -15.58 -28.64
CA GLU A 291 -18.19 -16.08 -29.79
C GLU A 291 -16.72 -15.64 -29.76
N VAL A 292 -16.43 -14.39 -29.38
CA VAL A 292 -15.06 -13.88 -29.21
C VAL A 292 -14.31 -14.64 -28.12
N VAL A 293 -14.96 -14.92 -26.98
CA VAL A 293 -14.35 -15.71 -25.89
C VAL A 293 -14.10 -17.15 -26.33
N HIS A 294 -15.04 -17.76 -27.05
CA HIS A 294 -14.86 -19.10 -27.63
C HIS A 294 -13.72 -19.15 -28.65
N HIS A 295 -13.62 -18.15 -29.52
CA HIS A 295 -12.52 -18.05 -30.49
C HIS A 295 -11.16 -17.83 -29.80
N ALA A 296 -11.10 -16.97 -28.78
CA ALA A 296 -9.88 -16.70 -28.03
C ALA A 296 -9.40 -17.93 -27.25
N THR A 297 -10.32 -18.67 -26.62
CA THR A 297 -10.00 -19.91 -25.92
C THR A 297 -9.55 -21.00 -26.89
N ALA A 298 -10.25 -21.19 -28.02
CA ALA A 298 -9.84 -22.12 -29.07
C ALA A 298 -8.45 -21.77 -29.65
N ARG A 299 -8.18 -20.47 -29.86
CA ARG A 299 -6.86 -20.00 -30.32
C ARG A 299 -5.77 -20.27 -29.31
N SER A 300 -5.99 -19.96 -28.02
CA SER A 300 -5.00 -20.24 -26.96
C SER A 300 -4.70 -21.73 -26.82
N HIS A 301 -5.70 -22.58 -27.04
CA HIS A 301 -5.55 -24.02 -27.02
C HIS A 301 -4.71 -24.52 -28.21
N ALA A 302 -4.97 -23.98 -29.41
CA ALA A 302 -4.18 -24.27 -30.60
C ALA A 302 -2.73 -23.79 -30.46
N GLU A 303 -2.50 -22.60 -29.88
CA GLU A 303 -1.15 -22.06 -29.63
C GLU A 303 -0.37 -22.94 -28.62
N ARG A 304 -1.03 -23.48 -27.58
CA ARG A 304 -0.41 -24.44 -26.66
C ARG A 304 -0.09 -25.78 -27.33
N GLN A 305 -0.96 -26.27 -28.22
CA GLN A 305 -0.68 -27.48 -28.99
C GLN A 305 0.52 -27.28 -29.92
N LEU A 306 0.64 -26.11 -30.55
CA LEU A 306 1.79 -25.74 -31.38
C LEU A 306 3.08 -25.58 -30.58
N SER A 307 3.03 -25.04 -29.36
CA SER A 307 4.23 -24.94 -28.51
C SER A 307 4.71 -26.31 -28.05
N VAL A 308 3.79 -27.22 -27.69
CA VAL A 308 4.12 -28.60 -27.30
C VAL A 308 4.66 -29.43 -28.48
N ALA A 309 4.24 -29.14 -29.71
CA ALA A 309 4.74 -29.82 -30.91
C ALA A 309 6.09 -29.25 -31.43
N ARG A 310 6.52 -28.10 -30.90
CA ARG A 310 7.77 -27.41 -31.29
C ARG A 310 8.95 -27.77 -30.38
N ASP A 311 8.69 -28.18 -29.15
CA ASP A 311 9.65 -28.79 -28.22
C ASP A 311 9.83 -30.29 -28.53
#